data_AF-A0A1I7S453-F1
#
_entry.id   AF-A0A1I7S453-F1
#
_cell.length_a   1.000
_cell.length_b   1.000
_cell.length_c   1.000
_cell.angle_alpha   90.00
_cell.angle_beta   90.00
_cell.angle_gamma   90.00
#
_symmetry.space_group_name_H-M   'P 1'
#
loop_
_entity.id
_entity.type
_entity.pdbx_description
1 polymer ?
#
loop_
_entity_poly.entity_id
_entity_poly.type
_entity_poly.pdbx_seq_one_letter_code
_entity_poly.pdbx_strand_id
1 'polypeptide(L)'
;MGINSHYVSTDRGITKLVQIILGFVICSVLCANWYGGASCFSEGRIGFTSGLNFVALLINILLFILNLCEFCAPKLESIYNLIMTLLFIVATVLFLWYMIQYSAWGVWMIVTAVILVIMVLIYMADTNSSRHQHQDHIPI
;
A
#
# COMPACT_ATOMS: atom_id res chain seq x y z
N MET A 1 2.50 -21.50 20.21
CA MET A 1 1.84 -20.50 19.36
C MET A 1 1.22 -21.21 18.17
N GLY A 2 -0.11 -21.20 18.05
CA GLY A 2 -0.81 -21.79 16.91
C GLY A 2 -0.89 -20.78 15.77
N ILE A 3 -0.66 -21.22 14.54
CA ILE A 3 -0.89 -20.40 13.35
C ILE A 3 -2.40 -20.31 13.15
N ASN A 4 -2.97 -19.11 13.28
CA ASN A 4 -4.39 -18.90 13.03
C ASN A 4 -4.65 -18.82 11.52
N SER A 5 -4.73 -20.00 10.88
CA SER A 5 -4.97 -20.14 9.44
C SER A 5 -6.32 -19.57 8.99
N HIS A 6 -7.23 -19.26 9.93
CA HIS A 6 -8.52 -18.63 9.64
C HIS A 6 -8.39 -17.14 9.33
N TYR A 7 -7.31 -16.47 9.77
CA TYR A 7 -7.05 -15.06 9.50
C TYR A 7 -6.82 -14.78 8.01
N VAL A 8 -6.19 -15.71 7.29
CA VAL A 8 -5.97 -15.59 5.83
C VAL A 8 -7.30 -15.62 5.05
N SER A 9 -8.34 -16.24 5.62
CA SER A 9 -9.68 -16.34 5.01
C SER A 9 -10.63 -15.20 5.41
N THR A 10 -10.19 -14.30 6.29
CA THR A 10 -10.97 -13.11 6.69
C THR A 10 -10.79 -12.00 5.66
N ASP A 11 -11.83 -11.21 5.38
CA ASP A 11 -11.80 -10.07 4.44
C ASP A 11 -10.61 -9.12 4.67
N ARG A 12 -10.20 -8.98 5.93
CA ARG A 12 -9.07 -8.15 6.36
C ARG A 12 -7.71 -8.76 6.00
N GLY A 13 -7.55 -10.07 6.17
CA GLY A 13 -6.33 -10.79 5.78
C GLY A 13 -6.12 -10.78 4.26
N ILE A 14 -7.21 -10.96 3.50
CA ILE A 14 -7.21 -10.87 2.04
C ILE A 14 -6.81 -9.46 1.59
N THR A 15 -7.40 -8.42 2.19
CA THR A 15 -7.08 -7.03 1.85
C THR A 15 -5.60 -6.71 2.05
N LYS A 16 -5.00 -7.12 3.18
CA LYS A 16 -3.57 -6.96 3.45
C LYS A 16 -2.70 -7.74 2.46
N LEU A 17 -3.11 -8.96 2.11
CA LEU A 17 -2.40 -9.78 1.15
C LEU A 17 -2.40 -9.16 -0.26
N VAL A 18 -3.52 -8.60 -0.70
CA VAL A 18 -3.62 -7.86 -1.97
C VAL A 18 -2.71 -6.63 -1.95
N GLN A 19 -2.67 -5.85 -0.86
CA GLN A 19 -1.75 -4.71 -0.72
C GLN A 19 -0.28 -5.15 -0.84
N ILE A 20 0.10 -6.29 -0.25
CA ILE A 20 1.47 -6.81 -0.36
C ILE A 20 1.80 -7.16 -1.81
N ILE A 21 0.92 -7.90 -2.50
CA ILE A 21 1.14 -8.32 -3.89
C ILE A 21 1.26 -7.10 -4.81
N LEU A 22 0.33 -6.15 -4.71
CA LEU A 22 0.38 -4.92 -5.51
C LEU A 22 1.63 -4.09 -5.19
N GLY A 23 2.04 -4.05 -3.91
CA GLY A 23 3.26 -3.36 -3.49
C GLY A 23 4.52 -3.96 -4.13
N PHE A 24 4.59 -5.29 -4.24
CA PHE A 24 5.67 -5.98 -4.96
C PHE A 24 5.67 -5.61 -6.45
N VAL A 25 4.50 -5.62 -7.10
CA VAL A 25 4.37 -5.24 -8.51
C VAL A 25 4.85 -3.81 -8.74
N ILE A 26 4.44 -2.85 -7.90
CA ILE A 26 4.90 -1.46 -7.97
C ILE A 26 6.43 -1.40 -7.82
N CYS A 27 7.01 -2.01 -6.78
CA CYS A 27 8.46 -2.02 -6.59
C CYS A 27 9.20 -2.62 -7.79
N SER A 28 8.71 -3.75 -8.34
CA SER A 28 9.31 -4.38 -9.51
C SER A 28 9.26 -3.47 -10.73
N VAL A 29 8.14 -2.77 -10.99
CA VAL A 29 8.01 -1.89 -12.14
C VAL A 29 8.83 -0.61 -11.96
N LEU A 30 8.80 0.02 -10.79
CA LEU A 30 9.58 1.25 -10.52
C LEU A 30 11.09 0.98 -10.54
N CYS A 31 11.53 -0.21 -10.11
CA CYS A 31 12.97 -0.54 -10.04
C CYS A 31 13.46 -1.33 -11.24
N ALA A 32 12.56 -1.81 -12.11
CA ALA A 32 12.93 -2.30 -13.42
C ALA A 32 13.54 -1.14 -14.21
N ASN A 33 14.64 -1.41 -14.90
CA ASN A 33 15.40 -0.40 -15.64
C ASN A 33 14.71 0.08 -16.93
N TRP A 34 13.38 0.00 -16.96
CA TRP A 34 12.51 0.29 -18.10
C TRP A 34 12.42 1.79 -18.37
N TYR A 35 12.86 2.62 -17.42
CA TYR A 35 12.97 4.07 -17.51
C TYR A 35 14.28 4.53 -18.17
N GLY A 36 14.64 3.92 -19.32
CA GLY A 36 15.82 4.35 -20.08
C GLY A 36 17.14 4.29 -19.30
N GLY A 37 17.26 3.43 -18.28
CA GLY A 37 18.46 3.31 -17.45
C GLY A 37 18.38 4.01 -16.08
N ALA A 38 17.30 4.74 -15.78
CA ALA A 38 17.14 5.46 -14.51
C ALA A 38 16.64 4.54 -13.38
N SER A 39 17.41 4.45 -12.31
CA SER A 39 17.05 3.69 -11.11
C SER A 39 15.82 4.28 -10.38
N CYS A 40 15.17 3.45 -9.55
CA CYS A 40 14.10 3.80 -8.60
C CYS A 40 14.29 5.11 -7.79
N PHE A 41 15.54 5.54 -7.60
CA PHE A 41 15.94 6.72 -6.83
C PHE A 41 16.56 7.85 -7.68
N SER A 42 16.47 7.75 -9.01
CA SER A 42 17.14 8.68 -9.92
C SER A 42 16.60 10.11 -9.83
N GLU A 43 15.33 10.27 -9.46
CA GLU A 43 14.71 11.57 -9.19
C GLU A 43 13.99 11.54 -7.85
N GLY A 44 14.06 12.64 -7.10
CA GLY A 44 13.44 12.72 -5.76
C GLY A 44 11.94 12.44 -5.75
N ARG A 45 11.25 12.65 -6.87
CA ARG A 45 9.79 12.52 -7.00
C ARG A 45 9.34 11.07 -7.17
N ILE A 46 10.03 10.32 -8.05
CA ILE A 46 9.85 8.86 -8.17
C ILE A 46 10.46 8.13 -6.96
N GLY A 47 11.55 8.67 -6.40
CA GLY A 47 12.22 8.13 -5.22
C GLY A 47 11.35 8.20 -3.97
N PHE A 48 10.58 9.28 -3.77
CA PHE A 48 9.59 9.35 -2.69
C PHE A 48 8.50 8.28 -2.86
N THR A 49 7.95 8.14 -4.07
CA THR A 49 6.89 7.17 -4.37
C THR A 49 7.39 5.73 -4.17
N SER A 50 8.57 5.40 -4.68
CA SER A 50 9.20 4.09 -4.53
C SER A 50 9.56 3.80 -3.07
N GLY A 51 10.14 4.76 -2.37
CA GLY A 51 10.53 4.62 -0.97
C GLY A 51 9.32 4.43 -0.06
N LEU A 52 8.27 5.22 -0.26
CA LEU A 52 7.00 5.07 0.46
C LEU A 52 6.40 3.68 0.22
N ASN A 53 6.33 3.23 -1.04
CA ASN A 53 5.79 1.92 -1.36
C ASN A 53 6.59 0.77 -0.73
N PHE A 54 7.93 0.88 -0.72
CA PHE A 54 8.80 -0.11 -0.10
C PHE A 54 8.59 -0.19 1.42
N VAL A 55 8.56 0.97 2.10
CA VAL A 55 8.30 1.02 3.55
C VAL A 55 6.90 0.51 3.87
N ALA A 56 5.90 0.89 3.09
CA ALA A 56 4.52 0.42 3.26
C ALA A 56 4.41 -1.09 3.10
N LEU A 57 5.10 -1.68 2.12
CA LEU A 57 5.16 -3.12 1.92
C LEU A 57 5.76 -3.84 3.13
N LEU A 58 6.89 -3.35 3.67
CA LEU A 58 7.50 -3.94 4.87
C LEU A 58 6.57 -3.89 6.07
N ILE A 59 5.90 -2.75 6.30
CA ILE A 59 4.97 -2.62 7.43
C ILE A 59 3.74 -3.52 7.23
N ASN A 60 3.20 -3.62 6.01
CA ASN A 60 2.07 -4.51 5.72
C ASN A 60 2.44 -5.98 5.95
N ILE A 61 3.65 -6.42 5.59
CA ILE A 61 4.15 -7.76 5.90
C ILE A 61 4.26 -7.97 7.41
N LEU A 62 4.81 -7.00 8.16
CA LEU A 62 4.91 -7.09 9.62
C LEU A 62 3.53 -7.17 10.27
N LEU A 63 2.57 -6.33 9.87
CA LEU A 63 1.20 -6.38 10.37
C LEU A 63 0.52 -7.71 10.05
N PHE A 64 0.72 -8.24 8.84
CA PHE A 64 0.21 -9.55 8.45
C PHE A 64 0.76 -10.67 9.36
N ILE A 65 2.07 -10.68 9.64
CA ILE A 65 2.71 -11.66 10.54
C ILE A 65 2.22 -11.49 11.99
N LEU A 66 2.12 -10.26 12.49
CA LEU A 66 1.65 -9.98 13.85
C LEU A 66 0.21 -10.45 14.07
N ASN A 67 -0.65 -10.24 13.08
CA ASN A 67 -2.04 -10.66 13.14
C ASN A 67 -2.19 -12.20 12.99
N LEU A 68 -1.29 -12.85 12.25
CA LEU A 68 -1.16 -14.33 12.25
C LEU A 68 -0.74 -14.90 13.62
N CYS A 69 0.03 -14.13 14.41
CA CYS A 69 0.46 -14.49 15.76
C CYS A 69 -0.54 -14.09 16.87
N GLU A 70 -1.78 -13.76 16.51
CA GLU A 70 -2.89 -13.36 17.41
C GLU A 70 -2.65 -12.07 18.23
N PHE A 71 -1.61 -11.28 17.91
CA PHE A 71 -1.41 -9.96 18.49
C PHE A 71 -2.31 -8.93 17.78
N CYS A 72 -3.58 -8.86 18.19
CA CYS A 72 -4.58 -8.02 17.57
C CYS A 72 -4.55 -6.59 18.16
N ALA A 73 -3.91 -5.64 17.47
CA ALA A 73 -3.84 -4.24 17.88
C ALA A 73 -4.64 -3.32 16.91
N PRO A 74 -5.99 -3.34 16.94
CA PRO A 74 -6.83 -2.69 15.92
C PRO A 74 -6.67 -1.16 15.86
N LYS A 75 -6.36 -0.52 17.00
CA LYS A 75 -6.12 0.93 17.07
C LYS A 75 -4.86 1.36 16.32
N LEU A 76 -3.79 0.57 16.42
CA LEU A 76 -2.52 0.86 15.75
C LEU A 76 -2.67 0.72 14.23
N GLU A 77 -3.38 -0.33 13.79
CA GLU A 77 -3.66 -0.57 12.37
C GLU A 77 -4.52 0.52 11.75
N SER A 78 -5.56 0.99 12.47
CA SER A 78 -6.43 2.06 11.98
C SER A 78 -5.67 3.37 11.75
N ILE A 79 -4.81 3.76 12.70
CA ILE A 79 -3.96 4.94 12.56
C ILE A 79 -2.96 4.76 11.42
N TYR A 80 -2.34 3.59 11.32
CA TYR A 80 -1.41 3.26 10.23
C TYR A 80 -2.08 3.39 8.86
N ASN A 81 -3.26 2.80 8.69
CA ASN A 81 -4.01 2.85 7.43
C ASN A 81 -4.38 4.29 7.05
N LEU A 82 -4.75 5.13 8.02
CA LEU A 82 -5.06 6.54 7.80
C LEU A 82 -3.83 7.32 7.33
N ILE A 83 -2.69 7.14 8.01
CA ILE A 83 -1.43 7.79 7.63
C ILE A 83 -0.99 7.34 6.23
N MET A 84 -1.06 6.04 5.95
CA MET A 84 -0.69 5.51 4.63
C MET A 84 -1.61 6.01 3.52
N THR A 85 -2.92 6.14 3.77
CA THR A 85 -3.85 6.73 2.80
C THR A 85 -3.41 8.13 2.40
N LEU A 86 -3.09 8.99 3.38
CA LEU A 86 -2.65 10.37 3.12
C LEU A 86 -1.32 10.41 2.35
N LEU A 87 -0.36 9.60 2.74
CA LEU A 87 0.95 9.56 2.08
C LEU A 87 0.86 9.02 0.64
N PHE A 88 0.03 8.01 0.38
CA PHE A 88 -0.17 7.48 -0.97
C PHE A 88 -0.92 8.44 -1.89
N ILE A 89 -1.81 9.29 -1.36
CA ILE A 89 -2.42 10.38 -2.15
C ILE A 89 -1.34 11.34 -2.63
N VAL A 90 -0.46 11.79 -1.73
CA VAL A 90 0.67 12.68 -2.09
C VAL A 90 1.59 12.00 -3.11
N ALA A 91 1.93 10.73 -2.91
CA ALA A 91 2.74 9.96 -3.85
C ALA A 91 2.09 9.87 -5.23
N THR A 92 0.78 9.66 -5.31
CA THR A 92 0.03 9.60 -6.57
C THR A 92 0.09 10.92 -7.32
N VAL A 93 -0.11 12.05 -6.64
CA VAL A 93 -0.02 13.40 -7.25
C VAL A 93 1.39 13.67 -7.76
N LEU A 94 2.42 13.33 -6.97
CA LEU A 94 3.82 13.50 -7.38
C LEU A 94 4.17 12.63 -8.58
N PHE A 95 3.66 11.39 -8.65
CA PHE A 95 3.88 10.49 -9.78
C PHE A 95 3.18 10.99 -11.06
N LEU A 96 1.92 11.44 -10.95
CA LEU A 96 1.17 12.00 -12.08
C LEU A 96 1.86 13.24 -12.67
N TRP A 97 2.33 14.15 -11.81
CA TRP A 97 3.08 15.30 -12.28
C TRP A 97 4.34 14.85 -13.03
N TYR A 98 5.00 13.77 -12.60
CA TYR A 98 6.23 13.28 -13.25
C TYR A 98 5.93 12.77 -14.66
N MET A 99 4.83 12.02 -14.81
CA MET A 99 4.35 11.58 -16.12
C MET A 99 4.05 12.74 -17.08
N ILE A 100 3.41 13.81 -16.58
CA ILE A 100 3.09 15.00 -17.40
C ILE A 100 4.36 15.72 -17.84
N GLN A 101 5.31 15.95 -16.93
CA GLN A 101 6.52 16.72 -17.21
C GLN A 101 7.44 16.05 -18.23
N TYR A 102 7.59 14.73 -18.16
CA TYR A 102 8.47 13.98 -19.06
C TYR A 102 7.74 13.34 -20.25
N SER A 103 6.43 13.59 -20.41
CA SER A 103 5.57 12.99 -21.44
C SER A 103 5.78 11.48 -21.56
N ALA A 104 5.93 10.82 -20.42
CA ALA A 104 6.31 9.41 -20.36
C ALA A 104 5.06 8.51 -20.38
N TRP A 105 4.43 8.45 -21.56
CA TRP A 105 3.20 7.68 -21.80
C TRP A 105 3.46 6.19 -22.09
N GLY A 106 4.50 5.62 -21.50
CA GLY A 106 4.76 4.19 -21.61
C GLY A 106 3.64 3.37 -20.94
N VAL A 107 3.28 2.23 -21.53
CA VAL A 107 2.23 1.33 -21.00
C VAL A 107 2.47 1.02 -19.52
N TRP A 108 3.72 0.79 -19.13
CA TRP A 108 4.11 0.50 -17.76
C TRP A 108 3.92 1.67 -16.79
N MET A 109 4.12 2.92 -17.23
CA MET A 109 3.84 4.10 -16.41
C MET A 109 2.35 4.24 -16.13
N ILE A 110 1.51 4.00 -17.15
CA ILE A 110 0.06 4.03 -17.01
C ILE A 110 -0.40 2.93 -16.05
N VAL A 111 0.12 1.71 -16.20
CA VAL A 111 -0.17 0.59 -15.29
C VAL A 111 0.22 0.95 -13.86
N THR A 112 1.42 1.49 -13.63
CA THR A 112 1.85 1.94 -12.28
C THR A 112 0.94 3.02 -11.71
N ALA A 113 0.55 4.02 -12.50
CA ALA A 113 -0.35 5.08 -12.04
C ALA A 113 -1.72 4.51 -11.63
N VAL A 114 -2.28 3.60 -12.43
CA VAL A 114 -3.55 2.94 -12.12
C VAL A 114 -3.43 2.11 -10.84
N ILE A 115 -2.35 1.34 -10.67
CA ILE A 115 -2.14 0.54 -9.46
C ILE A 115 -1.98 1.45 -8.22
N LEU A 116 -1.30 2.60 -8.33
CA LEU A 116 -1.20 3.56 -7.22
C LEU A 116 -2.58 4.11 -6.81
N VAL A 117 -3.44 4.41 -7.78
CA VAL A 117 -4.84 4.82 -7.50
C VAL A 117 -5.62 3.70 -6.83
N ILE A 118 -5.49 2.46 -7.32
CA ILE A 118 -6.10 1.28 -6.70
C ILE A 118 -5.61 1.11 -5.26
N MET A 119 -4.32 1.31 -4.99
CA MET A 119 -3.75 1.23 -3.64
C MET A 119 -4.40 2.26 -2.70
N VAL A 120 -4.58 3.51 -3.15
CA VAL A 120 -5.31 4.53 -2.37
C VAL A 120 -6.73 4.05 -2.04
N LEU A 121 -7.46 3.50 -3.02
CA LEU A 121 -8.81 2.99 -2.80
C LEU A 121 -8.84 1.83 -1.80
N ILE A 122 -7.88 0.91 -1.88
CA ILE A 122 -7.78 -0.22 -0.94
C ILE A 122 -7.45 0.30 0.48
N TYR A 123 -6.53 1.25 0.63
CA TYR A 123 -6.25 1.86 1.94
C TYR A 123 -7.46 2.62 2.49
N MET A 124 -8.22 3.31 1.65
CA MET A 124 -9.50 3.93 2.05
C MET A 124 -10.55 2.89 2.47
N ALA A 125 -10.69 1.79 1.73
CA ALA A 125 -11.60 0.72 2.10
C ALA A 125 -11.20 0.08 3.43
N ASP A 126 -9.91 -0.15 3.65
CA ASP A 126 -9.38 -0.74 4.89
C ASP A 126 -9.53 0.19 6.10
N THR A 127 -9.40 1.51 5.92
CA THR A 127 -9.72 2.48 6.99
C THR A 127 -11.20 2.49 7.34
N ASN A 128 -12.10 2.39 6.35
CA ASN A 128 -13.54 2.30 6.58
C ASN A 128 -13.94 0.99 7.29
N SER A 129 -13.41 -0.15 6.86
CA SER A 129 -13.64 -1.43 7.53
C SER A 129 -13.11 -1.45 8.97
N SER A 130 -11.96 -0.82 9.21
CA SER A 130 -11.40 -0.69 10.56
C SER A 130 -12.23 0.22 11.48
N ARG A 131 -13.00 1.17 10.93
CA ARG A 131 -13.95 2.00 11.71
C ARG A 131 -15.20 1.23 12.12
N HIS A 132 -15.76 0.41 11.23
CA HIS A 132 -16.94 -0.41 11.55
C HIS A 132 -16.69 -1.37 12.72
N GLN A 133 -15.54 -2.05 12.71
CA GLN A 133 -15.15 -2.95 13.80
C GLN A 133 -14.95 -2.24 15.16
N HIS A 134 -14.71 -0.93 15.15
CA HIS A 134 -14.61 -0.13 16.38
C HIS A 134 -15.97 0.24 16.97
N GLN A 135 -17.03 0.33 16.14
CA GLN A 135 -18.39 0.61 16.62
C GLN A 135 -19.04 -0.61 17.28
N ASP A 136 -18.72 -1.82 16.85
CA ASP A 136 -19.28 -3.07 17.44
C ASP A 136 -18.72 -3.39 18.85
N HIS A 137 -17.70 -2.66 19.31
CA HIS A 137 -17.09 -2.81 20.64
C HIS A 137 -17.50 -1.74 21.65
N ILE A 138 -18.50 -0.91 21.32
CA ILE A 138 -19.15 -0.02 22.29
C ILE A 138 -20.46 -0.72 22.70
N PRO A 139 -20.49 -1.51 23.79
CA PRO A 139 -21.76 -1.96 24.34
C PRO A 139 -22.51 -0.72 24.82
N ILE A 140 -23.66 -0.46 24.20
CA ILE A 140 -24.75 0.30 24.84
C ILE A 140 -25.30 -0.49 26.02
#